data_AF-A0A1A8VAD9-F1
#
_entry.id   AF-A0A1A8VAD9-F1
#
_cell.length_a   1.000
_cell.length_b   1.000
_cell.length_c   1.000
_cell.angle_alpha   90.00
_cell.angle_beta   90.00
_cell.angle_gamma   90.00
#
_symmetry.space_group_name_H-M   'P 1'
#
loop_
_entity.id
_entity.type
_entity.pdbx_description
1 polymer ?
#
loop_
_entity_poly.entity_id
_entity_poly.type
_entity_poly.pdbx_seq_one_letter_code
_entity_poly.pdbx_strand_id
1 'polypeptide(L)'
;VRANGGVLSAEDIGNYSSEVQQPLEGRYGALLAALNLLAGFHLSGNDITVNQTHHWVEKALAAALALARKLGDPKYNSSVSELLSVMMSKSQSRAELLQQKSSRTSPSDNESLKELLTGQVVVMGPDDLVVSVASSLNGPFGSRIITQSGIILNSLILSFYWSNHSRGLPQANQV
;
A
#
# COMPACT_ATOMS: atom_id res chain seq x y z
N VAL A 1 10.96 18.94 15.04
CA VAL A 1 9.97 18.93 13.94
C VAL A 1 9.52 20.32 13.54
N ARG A 2 8.92 21.13 14.43
CA ARG A 2 8.48 22.51 14.13
C ARG A 2 9.58 23.43 13.59
N ALA A 3 10.80 23.32 14.12
CA ALA A 3 11.95 24.06 13.60
C ALA A 3 12.30 23.75 12.12
N ASN A 4 11.83 22.63 11.59
CA ASN A 4 11.98 22.22 10.18
C ASN A 4 10.65 22.38 9.40
N GLY A 5 9.72 23.21 9.88
CA GLY A 5 8.44 23.46 9.21
C GLY A 5 7.37 22.37 9.37
N GLY A 6 7.61 21.34 10.19
CA GLY A 6 6.63 20.28 10.44
C GLY A 6 5.58 20.65 11.50
N VAL A 7 4.42 19.99 11.45
CA VAL A 7 3.27 20.30 12.32
C VAL A 7 3.16 19.44 13.59
N LEU A 8 3.96 18.37 13.70
CA LEU A 8 3.92 17.44 14.85
C LEU A 8 4.07 18.18 16.19
N SER A 9 3.19 17.86 17.14
CA SER A 9 3.14 18.40 18.50
C SER A 9 3.35 17.31 19.55
N ALA A 10 3.55 17.73 20.81
CA ALA A 10 3.63 16.81 21.94
C ALA A 10 2.29 16.12 22.22
N GLU A 11 1.17 16.80 21.94
CA GLU A 11 -0.18 16.27 22.07
C GLU A 11 -0.43 15.12 21.11
N ASP A 12 0.03 15.23 19.86
CA ASP A 12 -0.08 14.15 18.86
C ASP A 12 0.63 12.86 19.33
N ILE A 13 1.78 13.00 20.00
CA ILE A 13 2.54 11.87 20.54
C ILE A 13 1.89 11.33 21.81
N GLY A 14 1.41 12.21 22.70
CA GLY A 14 0.76 11.83 23.94
C GLY A 14 -0.58 11.11 23.74
N ASN A 15 -1.29 11.41 22.65
CA ASN A 15 -2.57 10.80 22.30
C ASN A 15 -2.42 9.56 21.38
N TYR A 16 -1.20 9.18 21.02
CA TYR A 16 -0.97 8.03 20.16
C TYR A 16 -1.18 6.71 20.91
N SER A 17 -1.94 5.80 20.30
CA SER A 17 -2.08 4.41 20.76
C SER A 17 -1.97 3.47 19.58
N SER A 18 -1.38 2.29 19.81
CA SER A 18 -1.34 1.22 18.81
C SER A 18 -2.67 0.48 18.76
N GLU A 19 -3.17 0.21 17.55
CA GLU A 19 -4.37 -0.57 17.35
C GLU A 19 -4.03 -2.05 17.23
N VAL A 20 -4.69 -2.89 18.03
CA VAL A 20 -4.62 -4.35 17.88
C VAL A 20 -5.78 -4.77 17.00
N GLN A 21 -5.45 -5.24 15.80
CA GLN A 21 -6.43 -5.74 14.85
C GLN A 21 -6.24 -7.24 14.66
N GLN A 22 -7.35 -7.96 14.50
CA GLN A 22 -7.27 -9.35 14.06
C GLN A 22 -6.57 -9.38 12.71
N PRO A 23 -5.57 -10.26 12.51
CA PRO A 23 -5.05 -10.53 11.19
C PRO A 23 -6.25 -10.89 10.35
N LEU A 24 -6.50 -10.07 9.34
CA LEU A 24 -7.52 -10.41 8.38
C LEU A 24 -6.98 -11.67 7.71
N GLU A 25 -7.54 -12.84 8.02
CA GLU A 25 -7.02 -14.15 7.60
C GLU A 25 -6.65 -14.10 6.10
N GLY A 26 -5.34 -14.00 5.80
CA GLY A 26 -4.80 -13.88 4.43
C GLY A 26 -4.65 -12.49 3.79
N ARG A 27 -5.01 -11.36 4.40
CA ARG A 27 -5.08 -10.05 3.71
C ARG A 27 -3.79 -9.23 3.71
N TYR A 28 -2.82 -9.63 2.89
CA TYR A 28 -2.09 -8.63 2.11
C TYR A 28 -2.99 -8.23 0.94
N GLY A 29 -3.81 -7.18 1.09
CA GLY A 29 -4.90 -6.88 0.15
C GLY A 29 -4.49 -6.94 -1.32
N ALA A 30 -3.33 -6.35 -1.67
CA ALA A 30 -2.79 -6.39 -3.03
C ALA A 30 -2.30 -7.79 -3.45
N LEU A 31 -1.49 -8.46 -2.63
CA LEU A 31 -0.94 -9.78 -2.97
C LEU A 31 -2.04 -10.82 -3.09
N LEU A 32 -2.99 -10.85 -2.16
CA LEU A 32 -4.10 -11.80 -2.21
C LEU A 32 -5.05 -11.49 -3.38
N ALA A 33 -5.29 -10.21 -3.71
CA ALA A 33 -6.01 -9.85 -4.94
C ALA A 33 -5.28 -10.38 -6.18
N ALA A 34 -3.95 -10.23 -6.25
CA ALA A 34 -3.17 -10.77 -7.36
C ALA A 34 -3.26 -12.30 -7.42
N LEU A 35 -3.15 -13.00 -6.29
CA LEU A 35 -3.29 -14.46 -6.22
C LEU A 35 -4.70 -14.93 -6.64
N ASN A 36 -5.75 -14.23 -6.22
CA ASN A 36 -7.12 -14.52 -6.63
C ASN A 36 -7.34 -14.31 -8.13
N LEU A 37 -6.73 -13.28 -8.72
CA LEU A 37 -6.75 -13.06 -10.17
C LEU A 37 -5.96 -14.16 -10.89
N LEU A 38 -4.81 -14.55 -10.36
CA LEU A 38 -3.96 -15.61 -10.90
C LEU A 38 -4.63 -16.98 -10.86
N ALA A 39 -5.38 -17.28 -9.80
CA ALA A 39 -6.15 -18.51 -9.66
C ALA A 39 -7.25 -18.67 -10.74
N GLY A 40 -7.69 -17.56 -11.35
CA GLY A 40 -8.61 -17.59 -12.49
C GLY A 40 -7.96 -18.01 -13.82
N PHE A 41 -6.63 -17.95 -13.90
CA PHE A 41 -5.88 -18.41 -15.07
C PHE A 41 -5.41 -19.85 -14.83
N HIS A 42 -5.63 -20.74 -15.79
CA HIS A 42 -5.19 -22.15 -15.72
C HIS A 42 -3.67 -22.28 -15.96
N LEU A 43 -2.84 -21.62 -15.14
CA LEU A 43 -1.38 -21.52 -15.31
C LEU A 43 -0.62 -22.84 -15.18
N SER A 44 -1.30 -23.94 -14.83
CA SER A 44 -0.72 -25.28 -14.65
C SER A 44 -0.82 -26.17 -15.90
N GLY A 45 -1.32 -25.66 -17.03
CA GLY A 45 -1.42 -26.43 -18.28
C GLY A 45 -0.08 -26.61 -18.99
N ASN A 46 0.16 -27.79 -19.56
CA ASN A 46 1.37 -28.12 -20.32
C ASN A 46 1.62 -27.21 -21.56
N ASP A 47 0.60 -26.46 -22.01
CA ASP A 47 0.65 -25.63 -23.21
C ASP A 47 1.02 -24.15 -22.96
N ILE A 48 1.35 -23.79 -21.71
CA ILE A 48 1.64 -22.39 -21.35
C ILE A 48 3.13 -22.12 -21.45
N THR A 49 3.50 -21.18 -22.33
CA THR A 49 4.87 -20.70 -22.45
C THR A 49 5.26 -19.82 -21.25
N VAL A 50 6.54 -19.81 -20.89
CA VAL A 50 7.09 -18.94 -19.83
C VAL A 50 6.70 -17.46 -20.06
N ASN A 51 6.67 -17.01 -21.32
CA ASN A 51 6.26 -15.65 -21.67
C ASN A 51 4.78 -15.38 -21.37
N GLN A 52 3.89 -16.35 -21.59
CA GLN A 52 2.49 -16.23 -21.22
C GLN A 52 2.31 -16.18 -19.70
N THR A 53 3.04 -17.01 -18.94
CA THR A 53 3.02 -16.96 -17.47
C THR A 53 3.44 -15.59 -16.95
N HIS A 54 4.57 -15.04 -17.46
CA HIS A 54 5.02 -13.70 -17.08
C HIS A 54 3.98 -12.63 -17.41
N HIS A 55 3.36 -12.70 -18.60
CA HIS A 55 2.32 -11.76 -18.99
C HIS A 55 1.12 -11.75 -18.03
N TRP A 56 0.63 -12.94 -17.64
CA TRP A 56 -0.49 -13.05 -16.70
C TRP A 56 -0.13 -12.59 -15.29
N VAL A 57 1.09 -12.86 -14.83
CA VAL A 57 1.61 -12.36 -13.55
C VAL A 57 1.69 -10.84 -13.54
N GLU A 58 2.24 -10.24 -14.59
CA GLU A 58 2.31 -8.78 -14.73
C GLU A 58 0.92 -8.15 -14.71
N LYS A 59 -0.03 -8.70 -15.48
CA LYS A 59 -1.42 -8.21 -15.54
C LYS A 59 -2.14 -8.31 -14.20
N ALA A 60 -2.01 -9.44 -13.51
CA ALA A 60 -2.62 -9.65 -12.20
C ALA A 60 -2.04 -8.68 -11.16
N LEU A 61 -0.72 -8.51 -11.14
CA LEU A 61 -0.05 -7.60 -10.22
C LEU A 61 -0.44 -6.14 -10.48
N ALA A 62 -0.44 -5.71 -11.75
CA ALA A 62 -0.84 -4.35 -12.13
C ALA A 62 -2.29 -4.04 -11.71
N ALA A 63 -3.22 -4.96 -11.96
CA ALA A 63 -4.62 -4.82 -11.56
C ALA A 63 -4.77 -4.77 -10.04
N ALA A 64 -4.07 -5.66 -9.32
CA ALA A 64 -4.11 -5.69 -7.87
C ALA A 64 -3.51 -4.42 -7.24
N LEU A 65 -2.41 -3.89 -7.77
CA LEU A 65 -1.83 -2.62 -7.35
C LEU A 65 -2.76 -1.45 -7.63
N ALA A 66 -3.48 -1.44 -8.75
CA ALA A 66 -4.48 -0.41 -9.05
C ALA A 66 -5.65 -0.42 -8.05
N LEU A 67 -6.05 -1.60 -7.57
CA LEU A 67 -7.02 -1.72 -6.48
C LEU A 67 -6.43 -1.27 -5.14
N ALA A 68 -5.20 -1.70 -4.83
CA ALA A 68 -4.52 -1.37 -3.58
C ALA A 68 -4.27 0.13 -3.41
N ARG A 69 -3.99 0.87 -4.50
CA ARG A 69 -3.87 2.34 -4.49
C ARG A 69 -5.14 3.07 -4.05
N LYS A 70 -6.30 2.41 -4.10
CA LYS A 70 -7.58 2.96 -3.64
C LYS A 70 -7.89 2.63 -2.19
N LEU A 71 -7.04 1.82 -1.54
CA LEU A 71 -7.14 1.58 -0.10
C LEU A 71 -6.74 2.84 0.66
N GLY A 72 -7.30 2.98 1.85
CA GLY A 72 -7.00 4.06 2.78
C GLY A 72 -7.32 3.61 4.20
N ASP A 73 -7.34 4.57 5.11
CA ASP A 73 -7.68 4.29 6.50
C ASP A 73 -9.19 3.94 6.63
N PRO A 74 -9.54 2.72 7.10
CA PRO A 74 -10.93 2.29 7.22
C PRO A 74 -11.73 3.11 8.25
N LYS A 75 -11.06 3.78 9.20
CA LYS A 75 -11.70 4.67 10.16
C LYS A 75 -12.29 5.91 9.50
N TYR A 76 -11.65 6.40 8.42
CA TYR A 76 -12.05 7.63 7.73
C TYR A 76 -12.73 7.36 6.38
N ASN A 77 -12.64 6.15 5.85
CA ASN A 77 -13.26 5.77 4.60
C ASN A 77 -13.95 4.40 4.67
N SER A 78 -15.28 4.41 4.80
CA SER A 78 -16.10 3.19 4.87
C SER A 78 -16.10 2.36 3.58
N SER A 79 -15.81 2.98 2.42
CA SER A 79 -15.72 2.27 1.13
C SER A 79 -14.53 1.30 1.05
N VAL A 80 -13.56 1.43 1.96
CA VAL A 80 -12.41 0.51 2.07
C VAL A 80 -12.88 -0.91 2.38
N SER A 81 -13.91 -1.09 3.19
CA SER A 81 -14.44 -2.42 3.53
C SER A 81 -15.06 -3.13 2.31
N GLU A 82 -15.79 -2.38 1.50
CA GLU A 82 -16.36 -2.87 0.24
C GLU A 82 -15.26 -3.21 -0.77
N LEU A 83 -14.27 -2.32 -0.92
CA LEU A 83 -13.12 -2.54 -1.80
C LEU A 83 -12.30 -3.76 -1.37
N LEU A 84 -12.10 -3.96 -0.06
CA LEU A 84 -11.44 -5.16 0.46
C LEU A 84 -12.27 -6.41 0.13
N SER A 85 -13.59 -6.37 0.27
CA SER A 85 -14.46 -7.49 -0.13
C SER A 85 -14.34 -7.81 -1.62
N VAL A 86 -14.22 -6.78 -2.46
CA VAL A 86 -13.96 -6.88 -3.90
C VAL A 86 -12.59 -7.50 -4.21
N MET A 87 -11.53 -7.08 -3.52
CA MET A 87 -10.18 -7.63 -3.66
C MET A 87 -10.10 -9.11 -3.24
N MET A 88 -10.96 -9.53 -2.32
CA MET A 88 -11.01 -10.88 -1.76
C MET A 88 -11.91 -11.86 -2.53
N SER A 89 -12.81 -11.36 -3.38
CA SER A 89 -13.76 -12.21 -4.10
C SER A 89 -13.05 -13.01 -5.21
N LYS A 90 -13.17 -14.34 -5.20
CA LYS A 90 -12.75 -15.23 -6.29
C LYS A 90 -13.68 -15.12 -7.50
N SER A 91 -13.69 -14.00 -8.22
CA SER A 91 -14.51 -13.87 -9.43
C SER A 91 -13.66 -14.07 -10.69
N GLN A 92 -13.75 -15.27 -11.25
CA GLN A 92 -13.23 -15.69 -12.56
C GLN A 92 -13.64 -14.71 -13.68
N SER A 93 -14.82 -14.10 -13.57
CA SER A 93 -15.39 -13.08 -14.47
C SER A 93 -14.65 -11.73 -14.50
N ARG A 94 -13.78 -11.43 -13.52
CA ARG A 94 -12.97 -10.18 -13.54
C ARG A 94 -11.66 -10.31 -14.30
N ALA A 95 -11.09 -11.52 -14.38
CA ALA A 95 -9.95 -11.78 -15.24
C ALA A 95 -10.31 -11.50 -16.71
N GLU A 96 -11.54 -11.83 -17.12
CA GLU A 96 -12.10 -11.52 -18.43
C GLU A 96 -12.33 -10.01 -18.64
N LEU A 97 -12.79 -9.29 -17.61
CA LEU A 97 -12.93 -7.82 -17.64
C LEU A 97 -11.57 -7.10 -17.81
N LEU A 98 -10.50 -7.66 -17.23
CA LEU A 98 -9.12 -7.16 -17.36
C LEU A 98 -8.52 -7.44 -18.75
N GLN A 99 -8.93 -8.52 -19.43
CA GLN A 99 -8.59 -8.76 -20.83
C GLN A 99 -9.20 -7.68 -21.74
N GLN A 100 -10.45 -7.27 -21.49
CA GLN A 100 -11.16 -6.31 -22.34
C GLN A 100 -10.68 -4.85 -22.17
N LYS A 101 -10.24 -4.45 -20.97
CA LYS A 101 -9.70 -3.10 -20.71
C LYS A 101 -8.23 -2.91 -21.08
N SER A 102 -7.47 -4.01 -21.27
CA SER A 102 -6.04 -3.96 -21.61
C SER A 102 -5.73 -3.38 -23.00
N SER A 103 -6.70 -3.20 -23.89
CA SER A 103 -6.46 -2.53 -25.17
C SER A 103 -6.39 -1.00 -25.05
N ARG A 104 -6.63 -0.41 -23.86
CA ARG A 104 -6.83 1.05 -23.71
C ARG A 104 -5.96 1.75 -22.66
N THR A 105 -5.13 1.03 -21.89
CA THR A 105 -4.29 1.67 -20.87
C THR A 105 -2.83 1.60 -21.28
N SER A 106 -2.37 2.70 -21.89
CA SER A 106 -0.97 3.02 -22.11
C SER A 106 -0.19 2.96 -20.78
N PRO A 107 1.05 2.45 -20.77
CA PRO A 107 1.91 2.48 -19.59
C PRO A 107 2.50 3.89 -19.46
N SER A 108 1.69 4.82 -18.97
CA SER A 108 2.10 6.20 -18.73
C SER A 108 1.86 6.51 -17.27
N ASP A 109 2.61 5.86 -16.40
CA ASP A 109 2.97 6.38 -15.08
C ASP A 109 4.32 5.76 -14.75
N ASN A 110 5.38 6.40 -15.25
CA ASN A 110 6.74 6.19 -14.79
C ASN A 110 6.85 6.77 -13.36
N GLU A 111 6.06 6.24 -12.43
CA GLU A 111 6.32 6.43 -11.01
C GLU A 111 7.63 5.70 -10.75
N SER A 112 8.71 6.48 -10.70
CA SER A 112 10.01 6.00 -10.23
C SER A 112 9.75 5.18 -8.97
N LEU A 113 10.06 3.89 -9.01
CA LEU A 113 10.05 3.04 -7.82
C LEU A 113 11.07 3.65 -6.85
N LYS A 114 10.60 4.57 -6.00
CA LYS A 114 11.40 5.07 -4.88
C LYS A 114 11.75 3.84 -4.06
N GLU A 115 13.04 3.68 -3.80
CA GLU A 115 13.56 2.56 -3.03
C GLU A 115 12.93 2.58 -1.63
N LEU A 116 11.86 1.80 -1.46
CA LEU A 116 11.13 1.72 -0.21
C LEU A 116 11.85 0.72 0.68
N LEU A 117 12.70 1.21 1.57
CA LEU A 117 13.40 0.36 2.52
C LEU A 117 12.48 0.01 3.69
N THR A 118 12.32 -1.29 3.92
CA THR A 118 11.55 -1.86 5.04
C THR A 118 12.42 -2.90 5.73
N GLY A 119 12.58 -2.78 7.04
CA GLY A 119 13.17 -3.82 7.87
C GLY A 119 12.13 -4.89 8.15
N GLN A 120 12.48 -6.15 7.94
CA GLN A 120 11.62 -7.30 8.22
C GLN A 120 12.38 -8.31 9.07
N VAL A 121 11.73 -8.82 10.11
CA VAL A 121 12.28 -9.85 11.01
C VAL A 121 11.21 -10.90 11.24
N VAL A 122 11.59 -12.17 11.10
CA VAL A 122 10.73 -13.32 11.41
C VAL A 122 11.43 -14.17 12.45
N VAL A 123 10.72 -14.50 13.53
CA VAL A 123 11.21 -15.34 14.62
C VAL A 123 10.22 -16.48 14.85
N MET A 124 10.75 -17.69 15.02
CA MET A 124 10.00 -18.88 15.38
C MET A 124 10.57 -19.43 16.69
N GLY A 125 9.73 -19.49 17.72
CA GLY A 125 10.07 -20.10 19.00
C GLY A 125 9.97 -21.62 18.96
N PRO A 126 10.56 -22.33 19.96
CA PRO A 126 10.44 -23.78 20.11
C PRO A 126 9.02 -24.24 20.54
N ASP A 127 8.13 -23.30 20.85
CA ASP A 127 6.75 -23.45 21.27
C ASP A 127 5.74 -23.22 20.13
N ASP A 128 6.19 -23.32 18.88
CA ASP A 128 5.43 -23.05 17.65
C ASP A 128 4.89 -21.60 17.55
N LEU A 129 5.36 -20.68 18.39
CA LEU A 129 5.03 -19.26 18.26
C LEU A 129 5.85 -18.61 17.14
N VAL A 130 5.14 -18.03 16.16
CA VAL A 130 5.75 -17.31 15.04
C VAL A 130 5.41 -15.82 15.13
N VAL A 131 6.43 -14.99 15.11
CA VAL A 131 6.30 -13.52 15.11
C VAL A 131 6.95 -12.97 13.84
N SER A 132 6.17 -12.21 13.08
CA SER A 132 6.65 -11.46 11.91
C SER A 132 6.47 -9.98 12.15
N VAL A 133 7.57 -9.22 12.07
CA VAL A 133 7.60 -7.77 12.26
C VAL A 133 8.14 -7.11 11.02
N ALA A 134 7.40 -6.14 10.50
CA ALA A 134 7.85 -5.25 9.44
C ALA A 134 7.77 -3.79 9.92
N SER A 135 8.84 -3.03 9.70
CA SER A 135 8.91 -1.60 10.07
C SER A 135 9.63 -0.80 8.99
N SER A 136 9.17 0.42 8.72
CA SER A 136 9.71 1.26 7.66
C SER A 136 9.77 2.73 8.06
N LEU A 137 10.76 3.43 7.52
CA LEU A 137 10.84 4.89 7.56
C LEU A 137 10.23 5.56 6.32
N ASN A 138 9.60 4.79 5.43
CA ASN A 138 9.15 5.15 4.06
C ASN A 138 10.28 5.28 3.01
N GLY A 139 11.55 5.36 3.43
CA GLY A 139 12.68 5.44 2.52
C GLY A 139 14.01 5.56 3.27
N PRO A 140 15.15 5.61 2.56
CA PRO A 140 16.46 5.75 3.19
C PRO A 140 16.51 6.99 4.11
N PHE A 141 16.75 6.74 5.40
CA PHE A 141 16.76 7.75 6.47
C PHE A 141 15.45 8.56 6.65
N GLY A 142 14.32 8.07 6.14
CA GLY A 142 13.00 8.66 6.33
C GLY A 142 12.89 10.14 5.94
N SER A 143 12.58 10.99 6.90
CA SER A 143 12.51 12.46 6.72
C SER A 143 13.87 13.14 6.77
N ARG A 144 14.93 12.41 7.17
CA ARG A 144 16.29 12.93 7.45
C ARG A 144 16.34 13.93 8.61
N ILE A 145 15.26 14.03 9.40
CA ILE A 145 15.21 14.81 10.64
C ILE A 145 15.58 13.89 11.79
N ILE A 146 16.58 14.31 12.57
CA ILE A 146 17.07 13.59 13.75
C ILE A 146 16.69 14.38 15.00
N THR A 147 16.13 13.72 16.01
CA THR A 147 15.88 14.32 17.33
C THR A 147 17.20 14.55 18.07
N GLN A 148 17.19 15.39 19.10
CA GLN A 148 18.36 15.56 19.99
C GLN A 148 18.82 14.23 20.63
N SER A 149 17.89 13.28 20.80
CA SER A 149 18.16 11.94 21.32
C SER A 149 18.67 10.94 20.28
N GLY A 150 18.84 11.34 19.00
CA GLY A 150 19.36 10.46 17.94
C GLY A 150 18.30 9.63 17.21
N ILE A 151 17.01 9.94 17.39
CA ILE A 151 15.92 9.22 16.70
C ILE A 151 15.69 9.84 15.32
N ILE A 152 15.71 9.01 14.28
CA ILE A 152 15.37 9.42 12.91
C ILE A 152 13.86 9.34 12.71
N LEU A 153 13.26 10.43 12.24
CA LEU A 153 11.83 10.49 12.00
C LEU A 153 11.49 9.95 10.60
N ASN A 154 10.42 9.15 10.49
CA ASN A 154 9.94 8.60 9.23
C ASN A 154 9.36 9.69 8.31
N SER A 155 9.11 9.35 7.04
CA SER A 155 8.43 10.20 6.07
C SER A 155 7.15 9.55 5.53
N LEU A 156 6.47 8.72 6.32
CA LEU A 156 5.24 8.00 5.93
C LEU A 156 4.08 8.94 5.57
N ILE A 157 4.10 10.19 6.06
CA ILE A 157 3.11 11.21 5.67
C ILE A 157 3.10 11.48 4.16
N LEU A 158 4.21 11.19 3.45
CA LEU A 158 4.31 11.35 2.00
C LEU A 158 3.52 10.28 1.23
N SER A 159 3.04 9.22 1.90
CA SER A 159 2.19 8.19 1.31
C SER A 159 0.72 8.62 1.22
N PHE A 160 0.34 9.78 1.79
CA PHE A 160 -1.00 10.33 1.62
C PHE A 160 -1.20 10.89 0.22
N TYR A 161 -2.33 10.55 -0.39
CA TYR A 161 -2.74 11.15 -1.66
C TYR A 161 -3.59 12.39 -1.40
N TRP A 162 -3.18 13.53 -1.95
CA TRP A 162 -3.93 14.79 -1.86
C TRP A 162 -4.54 15.10 -3.23
N SER A 163 -5.86 14.92 -3.37
CA SER A 163 -6.57 15.50 -4.52
C SER A 163 -6.64 17.01 -4.33
N ASN A 164 -6.04 17.76 -5.25
CA ASN A 164 -5.78 19.20 -5.18
C ASN A 164 -7.06 20.09 -5.25
N HIS A 165 -8.09 19.80 -4.45
CA HIS A 165 -9.41 20.45 -4.48
C HIS A 165 -9.64 21.53 -3.42
N SER A 166 -8.58 22.13 -2.88
CA SER A 166 -8.72 23.31 -2.00
C SER A 166 -7.49 24.22 -2.08
N ARG A 167 -7.27 24.82 -3.25
CA ARG A 167 -6.58 26.12 -3.32
C ARG A 167 -7.55 27.23 -2.91
N GLY A 168 -7.85 27.30 -1.61
CA GLY A 168 -8.22 28.55 -0.97
C GLY A 168 -6.93 29.19 -0.48
N LEU A 169 -6.33 30.09 -1.27
CA LEU A 169 -5.28 30.97 -0.77
C LEU A 169 -5.82 31.71 0.46
N PRO A 170 -5.11 31.73 1.61
CA PRO A 170 -5.42 32.71 2.64
C PRO A 170 -5.22 34.09 2.02
N GLN A 171 -6.28 34.90 1.97
CA GLN A 171 -6.13 36.32 1.69
C GLN A 171 -5.16 36.89 2.73
N ALA A 172 -4.01 37.37 2.27
CA ALA A 172 -3.18 38.25 3.05
C ALA A 172 -4.02 39.49 3.36
N ASN A 173 -4.54 39.56 4.59
CA ASN A 173 -5.12 40.80 5.10
C ASN A 173 -4.01 41.85 5.11
N GLN A 174 -4.13 42.81 4.19
CA GLN A 174 -3.51 44.12 4.33
C GLN A 174 -4.21 44.84 5.47
N VAL A 175 -3.49 45.13 6.56
CA VAL A 175 -3.51 46.40 7.30
C VAL A 175 -2.11 46.61 7.88
#